data_AF-A0A2D7SL03-F1
#
_entry.id   AF-A0A2D7SL03-F1
#
_cell.length_a   1.000
_cell.length_b   1.000
_cell.length_c   1.000
_cell.angle_alpha   90.00
_cell.angle_beta   90.00
_cell.angle_gamma   90.00
#
_symmetry.space_group_name_H-M   'P 1'
#
loop_
_entity.id
_entity.type
_entity.pdbx_description
1 polymer ?
#
loop_
_entity_poly.entity_id
_entity_poly.type
_entity_poly.pdbx_seq_one_letter_code
_entity_poly.pdbx_strand_id
1 'polypeptide(L)'
;MKSLVKITENIVEKKLSRLGAVQTHILLNWNYIAEHYSNITIPDKIKFNRNKNTDGQITIKVQNGFGPEIQHAIPFLLNQINSRFGYKAITKIKIIQSELGYIKKIEKNVFQQKVFTNDPDLISNILPDGELKLAMQRFEISRKKML
;
A
#
# COMPACT_ATOMS: atom_id res chain seq x y z
N MET A 1 24.79 -32.96 3.32
CA MET A 1 24.40 -31.53 3.48
C MET A 1 23.07 -31.33 2.77
N LYS A 2 22.10 -30.61 3.35
CA LYS A 2 20.79 -30.40 2.68
C LYS A 2 21.02 -29.48 1.47
N SER A 3 20.47 -29.84 0.30
CA SER A 3 20.51 -29.00 -0.90
C SER A 3 19.80 -27.67 -0.64
N LEU A 4 20.38 -26.57 -1.13
CA LEU A 4 19.82 -25.22 -1.02
C LEU A 4 18.39 -25.18 -1.57
N VAL A 5 18.13 -25.93 -2.65
CA VAL A 5 16.82 -26.06 -3.31
C VAL A 5 15.75 -26.53 -2.32
N LYS A 6 16.06 -27.53 -1.48
CA LYS A 6 15.10 -28.08 -0.51
C LYS A 6 14.78 -27.12 0.63
N ILE A 7 15.72 -26.23 0.97
CA ILE A 7 15.51 -25.18 1.95
C ILE A 7 14.63 -24.09 1.35
N THR A 8 14.90 -23.69 0.11
CA THR A 8 14.10 -22.68 -0.60
C THR A 8 12.67 -23.16 -0.85
N GLU A 9 12.48 -24.41 -1.26
CA GLU A 9 11.14 -25.01 -1.48
C GLU A 9 10.29 -24.94 -0.23
N ASN A 10 10.79 -25.39 0.92
CA ASN A 10 10.03 -25.34 2.17
C ASN A 10 9.67 -23.90 2.60
N ILE A 11 10.54 -22.92 2.36
CA ILE A 11 10.25 -21.51 2.63
C ILE A 11 9.16 -21.00 1.69
N VAL A 12 9.28 -21.30 0.40
CA VAL A 12 8.33 -20.89 -0.64
C VAL A 12 6.96 -21.53 -0.38
N GLU A 13 6.89 -22.84 -0.16
CA GLU A 13 5.68 -23.57 0.19
C GLU A 13 4.99 -22.96 1.42
N LYS A 14 5.75 -22.66 2.47
CA LYS A 14 5.20 -22.04 3.68
C LYS A 14 4.65 -20.64 3.42
N LYS A 15 5.29 -19.84 2.56
CA LYS A 15 4.83 -18.49 2.20
C LYS A 15 3.65 -18.50 1.23
N LEU A 16 3.59 -19.48 0.34
CA LEU A 16 2.50 -19.68 -0.62
C LEU A 16 1.29 -20.39 0.00
N SER A 17 1.46 -21.04 1.15
CA SER A 17 0.36 -21.62 1.91
C SER A 17 -0.76 -20.60 2.16
N ARG A 18 -2.00 -21.07 2.33
CA ARG A 18 -3.16 -20.21 2.63
C ARG A 18 -2.90 -19.22 3.77
N LEU A 19 -2.17 -19.66 4.79
CA LEU A 19 -1.78 -18.81 5.92
C LEU A 19 -0.81 -17.70 5.48
N GLY A 20 0.21 -18.04 4.70
CA GLY A 20 1.16 -17.06 4.16
C GLY A 20 0.50 -16.06 3.20
N ALA A 21 -0.48 -16.51 2.41
CA ALA A 21 -1.29 -15.65 1.55
C ALA A 21 -2.08 -14.61 2.35
N VAL A 22 -2.75 -15.03 3.44
CA VAL A 22 -3.48 -14.10 4.35
C VAL A 22 -2.53 -13.08 4.96
N GLN A 23 -1.35 -13.50 5.46
CA GLN A 23 -0.37 -12.58 6.04
C GLN A 23 0.07 -11.52 5.03
N THR A 24 0.46 -11.98 3.84
CA THR A 24 0.97 -11.12 2.78
C THR A 24 -0.12 -10.15 2.31
N HIS A 25 -1.36 -10.61 2.15
CA HIS A 25 -2.47 -9.76 1.76
C HIS A 25 -2.75 -8.66 2.79
N ILE A 26 -2.71 -8.97 4.09
CA ILE A 26 -2.90 -7.96 5.17
C ILE A 26 -1.75 -6.95 5.17
N LEU A 27 -0.50 -7.41 5.06
CA LEU A 27 0.68 -6.56 5.04
C LEU A 27 0.67 -5.58 3.86
N LEU A 28 0.38 -6.08 2.65
CA LEU A 28 0.39 -5.27 1.43
C LEU A 28 -0.78 -4.29 1.33
N ASN A 29 -1.95 -4.67 1.85
CA ASN A 29 -3.16 -3.85 1.78
C ASN A 29 -3.47 -3.09 3.06
N TRP A 30 -2.50 -2.97 3.98
CA TRP A 30 -2.73 -2.35 5.28
C TRP A 30 -3.32 -0.95 5.17
N ASN A 31 -2.85 -0.14 4.22
CA ASN A 31 -3.36 1.21 3.99
C ASN A 31 -4.87 1.24 3.70
N TYR A 32 -5.38 0.26 2.96
CA TYR A 32 -6.80 0.15 2.65
C TYR A 32 -7.62 -0.46 3.79
N ILE A 33 -7.00 -1.31 4.61
CA ILE A 33 -7.66 -1.95 5.75
C ILE A 33 -7.80 -0.97 6.92
N ALA A 34 -6.75 -0.21 7.19
CA ALA A 34 -6.67 0.71 8.32
C ALA A 34 -7.17 2.12 7.98
N GLU A 35 -7.33 2.47 6.71
CA GLU A 35 -7.87 3.75 6.24
C GLU A 35 -7.18 4.95 6.92
N HIS A 36 -7.89 5.76 7.70
CA HIS A 36 -7.31 6.90 8.42
C HIS A 36 -6.29 6.50 9.50
N TYR A 37 -6.42 5.30 10.07
CA TYR A 37 -5.47 4.73 11.03
C TYR A 37 -4.18 4.21 10.40
N SER A 38 -4.08 4.13 9.06
CA SER A 38 -2.88 3.64 8.38
C SER A 38 -1.64 4.51 8.64
N ASN A 39 -1.83 5.80 8.93
CA ASN A 39 -0.72 6.73 9.20
C ASN A 39 -0.08 6.49 10.58
N ILE A 40 -0.84 5.93 11.53
CA ILE A 40 -0.43 5.77 12.93
C ILE A 40 -0.26 4.30 13.35
N THR A 41 -0.53 3.35 12.45
CA THR A 41 -0.47 1.92 12.72
C THR A 41 0.27 1.15 11.62
N ILE A 42 1.07 0.15 12.03
CA ILE A 42 1.74 -0.78 11.12
C ILE A 42 1.56 -2.21 11.64
N PRO A 43 1.22 -3.19 10.78
CA PRO A 43 1.18 -4.59 11.17
C PRO A 43 2.60 -5.13 11.35
N ASP A 44 2.92 -5.68 12.52
CA ASP A 44 4.26 -6.21 12.83
C ASP A 44 4.33 -7.72 12.55
N LYS A 45 3.46 -8.50 13.21
CA LYS A 45 3.51 -9.97 13.16
C LYS A 45 2.11 -10.56 13.20
N ILE A 46 1.89 -11.56 12.36
CA ILE A 46 0.64 -12.34 12.34
C ILE A 46 0.97 -13.78 12.74
N LYS A 47 0.30 -14.28 13.77
CA LYS A 47 0.44 -15.65 14.27
C LYS A 47 -0.86 -16.40 14.08
N PHE A 48 -0.78 -17.60 13.52
CA PHE A 48 -1.89 -18.54 13.47
C PHE A 48 -1.60 -19.72 14.39
N ASN A 49 -2.64 -20.24 15.04
CA ASN A 49 -2.49 -21.45 15.83
C ASN A 49 -2.28 -22.65 14.89
N ARG A 50 -1.31 -23.52 15.18
CA ARG A 50 -0.94 -24.66 14.30
C ARG A 50 -2.10 -25.60 13.97
N ASN A 51 -3.09 -25.70 14.85
CA ASN A 51 -4.20 -26.64 14.67
C ASN A 51 -5.44 -26.02 13.98
N LYS A 52 -5.49 -24.70 13.79
CA LYS A 52 -6.61 -24.03 13.14
C LYS A 52 -6.11 -22.98 12.17
N ASN A 53 -6.50 -23.13 10.90
CA ASN A 53 -6.25 -22.11 9.87
C ASN A 53 -7.15 -20.86 10.00
N THR A 54 -7.89 -20.78 11.10
CA THR A 54 -8.88 -19.78 11.49
C THR A 54 -8.50 -19.32 12.90
N ASP A 55 -8.89 -18.10 13.30
CA ASP A 55 -8.53 -17.50 14.59
C ASP A 55 -7.06 -17.07 14.75
N GLY A 56 -6.54 -16.39 13.73
CA GLY A 56 -5.24 -15.73 13.83
C GLY A 56 -5.23 -14.56 14.82
N GLN A 57 -4.04 -14.26 15.31
CA GLN A 57 -3.75 -13.06 16.09
C GLN A 57 -2.75 -12.18 15.35
N ILE A 58 -3.11 -10.91 15.17
CA ILE A 58 -2.22 -9.89 14.61
C ILE A 58 -1.65 -9.01 15.73
N THR A 59 -0.38 -8.68 15.62
CA THR A 59 0.30 -7.68 16.44
C THR A 59 0.53 -6.45 15.59
N ILE A 60 0.04 -5.31 16.07
CA ILE A 60 0.13 -4.01 15.39
C ILE A 60 0.98 -3.09 16.24
N LYS A 61 1.95 -2.44 15.60
CA LYS A 61 2.68 -1.30 16.17
C LYS A 61 1.85 -0.04 15.99
N VAL A 62 1.66 0.69 17.08
CA VAL A 62 0.87 1.92 17.11
C VAL A 62 1.76 3.04 17.59
N GLN A 63 1.63 4.20 16.96
CA GLN A 63 2.35 5.40 17.37
C GLN A 63 2.00 5.77 18.82
N ASN A 64 3.04 6.13 19.59
CA ASN A 64 2.86 6.59 20.97
C ASN A 64 1.85 7.73 21.03
N GLY A 65 0.95 7.70 22.03
CA GLY A 65 -0.16 8.64 22.18
C GLY A 65 -1.49 8.18 21.57
N PHE A 66 -1.48 7.38 20.50
CA PHE A 66 -2.69 6.93 19.82
C PHE A 66 -3.20 5.55 20.27
N GLY A 67 -2.59 4.96 21.30
CA GLY A 67 -2.95 3.64 21.80
C GLY A 67 -4.44 3.47 22.15
N PRO A 68 -5.04 4.35 22.97
CA PRO A 68 -6.45 4.26 23.36
C PRO A 68 -7.42 4.41 22.17
N GLU A 69 -7.11 5.30 21.23
CA GLU A 69 -7.91 5.49 20.02
C GLU A 69 -7.96 4.19 19.20
N ILE A 70 -6.79 3.55 18.99
CA ILE A 70 -6.73 2.27 18.29
C ILE A 70 -7.44 1.15 19.06
N GLN A 71 -7.43 1.16 20.39
CA GLN A 71 -8.17 0.17 21.18
C GLN A 71 -9.68 0.21 20.89
N HIS A 72 -10.26 1.40 20.77
CA HIS A 72 -11.67 1.56 20.39
C HIS A 72 -11.91 1.22 18.91
N ALA A 73 -10.90 1.36 18.06
CA ALA A 73 -10.96 1.01 16.63
C ALA A 73 -10.70 -0.48 16.34
N ILE A 74 -10.28 -1.29 17.32
CA ILE A 74 -10.07 -2.75 17.15
C ILE A 74 -11.24 -3.47 16.45
N PRO A 75 -12.52 -3.31 16.87
CA PRO A 75 -13.63 -4.00 16.21
C PRO A 75 -13.77 -3.60 14.74
N PHE A 76 -13.56 -2.32 14.42
CA PHE A 76 -13.57 -1.83 13.04
C PHE A 76 -12.45 -2.47 12.20
N LEU A 77 -11.21 -2.45 12.69
CA LEU A 77 -10.07 -3.07 12.00
C LEU A 77 -10.29 -4.57 11.78
N LEU A 78 -10.83 -5.26 12.78
CA LEU A 78 -11.10 -6.70 12.69
C LEU A 78 -12.18 -7.01 11.62
N ASN A 79 -13.21 -6.18 11.52
CA ASN A 79 -14.23 -6.29 10.47
C ASN A 79 -13.64 -6.02 9.09
N GLN A 80 -12.85 -4.96 8.92
CA GLN A 80 -12.18 -4.64 7.66
C GLN A 80 -11.26 -5.77 7.20
N ILE A 81 -10.48 -6.35 8.11
CA ILE A 81 -9.62 -7.50 7.80
C ILE A 81 -10.47 -8.69 7.35
N ASN A 82 -11.45 -9.10 8.15
CA ASN A 82 -12.22 -10.33 7.89
C ASN A 82 -13.17 -10.20 6.69
N SER A 83 -13.67 -9.00 6.39
CA SER A 83 -14.49 -8.69 5.21
C SER A 83 -13.79 -9.09 3.90
N ARG A 84 -12.46 -8.95 3.84
CA ARG A 84 -11.65 -9.29 2.66
C ARG A 84 -11.51 -10.79 2.40
N PHE A 85 -11.75 -11.63 3.40
CA PHE A 85 -11.55 -13.07 3.31
C PHE A 85 -12.85 -13.88 3.33
N GLY A 86 -13.97 -13.29 3.78
CA GLY A 86 -15.26 -13.98 3.89
C GLY A 86 -15.35 -14.96 5.08
N TYR A 87 -14.35 -14.99 5.95
CA TYR A 87 -14.32 -15.77 7.19
C TYR A 87 -13.51 -15.05 8.26
N LYS A 88 -13.60 -15.49 9.53
CA LYS A 88 -12.83 -14.93 10.66
C LYS A 88 -11.37 -15.37 10.62
N ALA A 89 -10.59 -14.77 9.73
CA ALA A 89 -9.16 -15.02 9.59
C ALA A 89 -8.39 -14.53 10.82
N ILE A 90 -8.76 -13.37 11.36
CA ILE A 90 -8.15 -12.77 12.56
C ILE A 90 -9.24 -12.57 13.62
N THR A 91 -8.95 -13.04 14.84
CA THR A 91 -9.88 -12.96 15.99
C THR A 91 -9.34 -12.04 17.08
N LYS A 92 -8.02 -11.83 17.15
CA LYS A 92 -7.39 -11.01 18.19
C LYS A 92 -6.39 -10.02 17.60
N ILE A 93 -6.43 -8.80 18.10
CA ILE A 93 -5.46 -7.74 17.81
C ILE A 93 -4.68 -7.44 19.09
N LYS A 94 -3.36 -7.52 19.03
CA LYS A 94 -2.46 -7.07 20.09
C LYS A 94 -1.80 -5.77 19.66
N ILE A 95 -1.88 -4.77 20.52
CA ILE A 95 -1.26 -3.46 20.30
C ILE A 95 0.10 -3.43 20.99
N ILE A 96 1.11 -2.92 20.29
CA ILE A 96 2.42 -2.57 20.84
C ILE A 96 2.63 -1.09 20.55
N GLN A 97 2.85 -0.30 21.61
CA GLN A 97 3.22 1.10 21.45
C GLN A 97 4.68 1.18 21.00
N SER A 98 4.92 1.92 19.93
CA SER A 98 6.24 2.08 19.34
C SER A 98 6.34 3.48 18.75
N GLU A 99 7.55 4.02 18.74
CA GLU A 99 7.84 5.21 17.94
C GLU A 99 7.89 4.79 16.47
N LEU A 100 6.77 4.99 15.76
CA LEU A 100 6.77 4.93 14.30
C LEU A 100 7.36 6.26 13.86
N GLY A 101 8.64 6.27 13.48
CA GLY A 101 9.27 7.45 12.90
C GLY A 101 8.37 8.02 11.80
N TYR A 102 8.31 9.35 11.68
CA TYR A 102 7.42 10.04 10.75
C TYR A 102 7.45 9.41 9.36
N ILE A 103 6.41 8.65 9.02
CA ILE A 103 6.26 8.09 7.68
C ILE A 103 5.78 9.24 6.82
N LYS A 104 6.72 9.97 6.22
CA LYS A 104 6.39 10.97 5.21
C LYS A 104 5.52 10.28 4.17
N LYS A 105 4.29 10.77 4.01
CA LYS A 105 3.37 10.34 2.95
C LYS A 105 4.18 10.37 1.66
N ILE A 106 4.52 9.19 1.11
CA ILE A 106 4.91 9.14 -0.30
C ILE A 106 3.60 9.45 -1.00
N GLU A 107 3.39 10.73 -1.29
CA GLU A 107 2.34 11.14 -2.20
C GLU A 107 2.59 10.33 -3.47
N LYS A 108 1.77 9.30 -3.68
CA LYS A 108 1.71 8.61 -4.96
C LYS A 108 1.00 9.55 -5.93
N ASN A 109 1.63 10.68 -6.20
CA ASN A 109 1.48 11.44 -7.43
C ASN A 109 2.28 10.69 -8.51
N VAL A 110 1.90 9.44 -8.76
CA VAL A 110 2.39 8.65 -9.86
C VAL A 110 1.15 8.40 -10.71
N PHE A 111 1.14 8.98 -11.91
CA PHE A 111 0.07 8.99 -12.91
C PHE A 111 -0.88 10.20 -12.97
N GLN A 112 -0.40 11.40 -12.67
CA GLN A 112 -0.62 12.49 -13.63
C GLN A 112 0.70 12.71 -14.35
N GLN A 113 0.84 12.06 -15.50
CA GLN A 113 1.91 12.35 -16.43
C GLN A 113 1.95 13.86 -16.63
N LYS A 114 3.13 14.43 -16.38
CA LYS A 114 3.60 15.70 -16.92
C LYS A 114 2.83 16.07 -18.19
N VAL A 115 1.86 16.98 -18.08
CA VAL A 115 1.56 17.85 -19.21
C VAL A 115 2.86 18.60 -19.43
N PHE A 116 3.44 18.36 -20.60
CA PHE A 116 4.72 18.93 -20.98
C PHE A 116 4.68 20.44 -20.76
N THR A 117 5.81 20.89 -20.25
CA THR A 117 6.21 22.23 -19.90
C THR A 117 5.73 23.28 -20.91
N ASN A 118 5.38 24.45 -20.38
CA ASN A 118 5.59 25.70 -21.11
C ASN A 118 7.08 25.80 -21.42
N ASP A 119 7.54 25.11 -22.46
CA ASP A 119 8.85 25.32 -23.05
C ASP A 119 8.82 26.73 -23.67
N PRO A 120 9.67 27.67 -23.23
CA PRO A 120 9.66 29.04 -23.74
C PRO A 120 10.04 29.14 -25.23
N ASP A 121 10.57 28.08 -25.83
CA ASP A 121 11.10 28.07 -27.21
C ASP A 121 10.09 27.55 -28.27
N LEU A 122 8.81 27.38 -27.94
CA LEU A 122 7.80 27.00 -28.93
C LEU A 122 7.42 28.21 -29.79
N ILE A 123 7.50 28.07 -31.12
CA ILE A 123 7.12 29.14 -32.08
C ILE A 123 5.64 29.52 -31.88
N SER A 124 4.80 28.58 -31.44
CA SER A 124 3.40 28.82 -31.11
C SER A 124 3.19 29.91 -30.06
N ASN A 125 4.14 30.15 -29.15
CA ASN A 125 3.97 31.12 -28.08
C ASN A 125 3.96 32.57 -28.58
N ILE A 126 4.52 32.83 -29.77
CA ILE A 126 4.53 34.15 -30.44
C ILE A 126 3.20 34.42 -31.17
N LEU A 127 2.35 33.40 -31.32
CA LEU A 127 1.04 33.56 -31.96
C LEU A 127 0.02 34.15 -30.97
N PRO A 128 -0.92 35.01 -31.43
CA PRO A 128 -2.05 35.45 -30.64
C PRO A 128 -2.90 34.25 -30.19
N ASP A 129 -3.53 34.40 -29.03
CA ASP A 129 -4.30 33.32 -28.41
C ASP A 129 -5.53 32.97 -29.24
N GLY A 130 -5.62 31.71 -29.66
CA GLY A 130 -6.70 31.21 -30.51
C GLY A 130 -6.53 29.72 -30.85
N GLU A 131 -7.50 29.14 -31.55
CA GLU A 131 -7.52 27.71 -31.88
C GLU A 131 -6.28 27.26 -32.67
N LEU A 132 -5.78 28.13 -33.55
CA LEU A 132 -4.54 27.91 -34.33
C LEU A 132 -3.31 27.75 -33.45
N LYS A 133 -3.17 28.57 -32.39
CA LYS A 133 -2.08 28.48 -31.43
C LYS A 133 -2.08 27.12 -30.73
N LEU A 134 -3.26 26.69 -30.29
CA LEU A 134 -3.46 25.41 -29.61
C LEU A 134 -3.18 24.22 -30.54
N ALA A 135 -3.60 24.31 -31.80
CA ALA A 135 -3.35 23.28 -32.81
C ALA A 135 -1.86 23.14 -33.14
N MET A 136 -1.15 24.26 -33.36
CA MET A 136 0.29 24.26 -33.62
C MET A 136 1.10 23.73 -32.45
N GLN A 137 0.74 24.11 -31.22
CA GLN A 137 1.42 23.63 -30.02
C GLN A 137 1.27 22.11 -29.86
N ARG A 138 0.07 21.56 -30.08
CA ARG A 138 -0.18 20.11 -30.05
C ARG A 138 0.65 19.37 -31.11
N PHE A 139 0.80 19.95 -32.30
CA PHE A 139 1.59 19.39 -33.40
C PHE A 139 3.09 19.36 -33.09
N GLU A 140 3.65 20.46 -32.57
CA GLU A 140 5.08 20.55 -32.19
C GLU A 140 5.44 19.54 -31.10
N ILE A 141 4.59 19.42 -30.08
CA ILE A 141 4.76 18.45 -29.00
C ILE A 141 4.74 17.01 -29.54
N SER A 142 3.83 16.72 -30.47
CA SER A 142 3.74 15.39 -31.06
C SER A 142 4.96 15.03 -31.91
N ARG A 143 5.55 16.00 -32.62
CA ARG A 143 6.76 15.79 -33.44
C ARG A 143 7.99 15.54 -32.57
N LYS A 144 8.19 16.32 -31.51
CA LYS A 144 9.32 16.19 -30.57
C LYS A 144 9.35 14.84 -29.85
N LYS A 145 8.20 14.19 -29.68
CA LYS A 145 8.07 12.89 -29.01
C LYS A 145 8.43 11.69 -29.89
N MET A 146 8.56 11.89 -31.20
CA MET A 146 8.77 10.83 -32.19
C MET A 146 10.23 10.71 -32.67
N LEU A 147 11.10 11.63 -32.23
CA LEU A 147 12.56 11.60 -32.37
C LEU A 147 13.19 11.14 -31.05
#